data_AF-A0A3A9VHN4-F1
#
_entry.id   AF-A0A3A9VHN4-F1
#
_cell.length_a   1.000
_cell.length_b   1.000
_cell.length_c   1.000
_cell.angle_alpha   90.00
_cell.angle_beta   90.00
_cell.angle_gamma   90.00
#
_symmetry.space_group_name_H-M   'P 1'
#
loop_
_entity.id
_entity.type
_entity.pdbx_description
1 polymer ?
#
loop_
_entity_poly.entity_id
_entity_poly.type
_entity_poly.pdbx_seq_one_letter_code
_entity_poly.pdbx_strand_id
1 'polypeptide(L)'
;MRYPIIFLLIFGHYGFSQNNPELNSMASCLQSDIYLKTEIQEKSRRILFFKTHDKKIKTIDRIIDLDSNIILQRVTKSIESGDTWRFKIFNRLEIEGNEIVEYLITKNSDNGKVISYNKCGEKIREKNVKSNLILTKFMTN
;
A
#
# COMPACT_ATOMS: atom_id res chain seq x y z
N MET A 1 -63.31 31.29 -40.06
CA MET A 1 -62.35 32.15 -39.35
C MET A 1 -61.14 31.30 -38.99
N ARG A 2 -59.97 31.70 -39.48
CA ARG A 2 -58.64 31.08 -39.26
C ARG A 2 -57.98 31.79 -38.09
N TYR A 3 -57.46 31.07 -37.09
CA TYR A 3 -56.32 31.48 -36.26
C TYR A 3 -55.53 30.24 -35.80
N PRO A 4 -54.21 30.36 -35.57
CA PRO A 4 -53.24 29.37 -36.01
C PRO A 4 -52.59 28.56 -34.88
N ILE A 5 -51.93 27.48 -35.32
CA ILE A 5 -51.03 26.59 -34.59
C ILE A 5 -49.91 27.42 -33.94
N ILE A 6 -49.81 27.36 -32.60
CA ILE A 6 -48.65 27.86 -31.86
C ILE A 6 -47.69 26.69 -31.66
N PHE A 7 -46.58 26.74 -32.39
CA PHE A 7 -45.42 25.86 -32.22
C PHE A 7 -44.63 26.35 -31.00
N LEU A 8 -44.69 25.61 -29.90
CA LEU A 8 -43.86 25.88 -28.71
C LEU A 8 -42.49 25.21 -28.91
N LEU A 9 -41.50 26.00 -29.33
CA LEU A 9 -40.09 25.62 -29.31
C LEU A 9 -39.58 25.73 -27.87
N ILE A 10 -39.41 24.60 -27.20
CA ILE A 10 -38.69 24.54 -25.93
C ILE A 10 -37.20 24.43 -26.25
N PHE A 11 -36.49 25.55 -26.17
CA PHE A 11 -35.03 25.55 -26.07
C PHE A 11 -34.64 25.04 -24.67
N GLY A 12 -34.42 23.73 -24.57
CA GLY A 12 -33.75 23.15 -23.41
C GLY A 12 -32.29 23.53 -23.43
N HIS A 13 -31.90 24.50 -22.59
CA HIS A 13 -30.52 24.71 -22.20
C HIS A 13 -30.05 23.48 -21.42
N TYR A 14 -29.47 22.50 -22.11
CA TYR A 14 -28.65 21.48 -21.47
C TYR A 14 -27.39 22.18 -20.94
N GLY A 15 -27.46 22.59 -19.68
CA GLY A 15 -26.28 22.89 -18.87
C GLY A 15 -25.46 21.61 -18.77
N PHE A 16 -24.47 21.50 -19.64
CA PHE A 16 -23.47 20.44 -19.60
C PHE A 16 -22.58 20.68 -18.37
N SER A 17 -22.97 20.07 -17.24
CA SER A 17 -22.12 19.99 -16.05
C SER A 17 -21.04 18.95 -16.32
N GLN A 18 -19.88 19.43 -16.77
CA GLN A 18 -18.69 18.62 -16.94
C GLN A 18 -17.96 18.47 -15.59
N ASN A 19 -18.61 17.83 -14.61
CA ASN A 19 -17.92 17.36 -13.41
C ASN A 19 -17.21 16.06 -13.78
N ASN A 20 -15.96 16.13 -14.24
CA ASN A 20 -15.14 14.95 -14.48
C ASN A 20 -14.63 14.42 -13.12
N PRO A 21 -15.18 13.32 -12.58
CA PRO A 21 -14.84 12.84 -11.22
C PRO A 21 -13.37 12.43 -11.11
N GLU A 22 -12.75 12.00 -12.20
CA GLU A 22 -11.35 11.57 -12.26
C GLU A 22 -10.35 12.72 -12.01
N LEU A 23 -10.66 13.94 -12.42
CA LEU A 23 -9.74 15.08 -12.25
C LEU A 23 -9.70 15.57 -10.79
N ASN A 24 -10.85 15.51 -10.11
CA ASN A 24 -10.97 15.84 -8.70
C ASN A 24 -10.39 14.74 -7.78
N SER A 25 -10.52 13.47 -8.15
CA SER A 25 -9.94 12.37 -7.37
C SER A 25 -8.40 12.42 -7.38
N MET A 26 -7.80 12.74 -8.52
CA MET A 26 -6.34 12.82 -8.67
C MET A 26 -5.74 14.01 -7.90
N ALA A 27 -6.43 15.15 -7.88
CA ALA A 27 -6.02 16.33 -7.09
C ALA A 27 -6.16 16.09 -5.58
N SER A 28 -7.23 15.41 -5.14
CA SER A 28 -7.44 15.08 -3.71
C SER A 28 -6.31 14.22 -3.13
N CYS A 29 -5.71 13.38 -3.95
CA CYS A 29 -4.72 12.41 -3.51
C CYS A 29 -3.31 13.00 -3.34
N LEU A 30 -2.99 14.10 -4.02
CA LEU A 30 -1.74 14.83 -3.80
C LEU A 30 -1.69 15.49 -2.42
N GLN A 31 -2.86 15.82 -1.87
CA GLN A 31 -3.03 16.57 -0.62
C GLN A 31 -3.45 15.71 0.57
N SER A 32 -3.70 14.42 0.37
CA SER A 32 -4.08 13.53 1.47
C SER A 32 -2.89 13.25 2.39
N ASP A 33 -3.16 13.30 3.69
CA ASP A 33 -2.26 12.76 4.70
C ASP A 33 -2.43 11.25 4.76
N ILE A 34 -1.31 10.55 4.79
CA ILE A 34 -1.25 9.09 4.87
C ILE A 34 -0.40 8.67 6.05
N TYR A 35 -0.74 7.55 6.66
CA TYR A 35 -0.08 7.04 7.85
C TYR A 35 0.32 5.59 7.67
N LEU A 36 1.51 5.24 8.18
CA LEU A 36 1.96 3.85 8.28
C LEU A 36 1.52 3.28 9.62
N LYS A 37 0.74 2.20 9.58
CA LYS A 37 0.36 1.40 10.72
C LYS A 37 0.98 0.01 10.61
N THR A 38 1.84 -0.34 11.55
CA THR A 38 2.46 -1.66 11.64
C THR A 38 1.85 -2.48 12.78
N GLU A 39 1.47 -3.71 12.48
CA GLU A 39 0.97 -4.69 13.45
C GLU A 39 1.88 -5.92 13.45
N ILE A 40 2.27 -6.40 14.62
CA ILE A 40 3.11 -7.60 14.77
C ILE A 40 2.33 -8.67 15.51
N GLN A 41 2.22 -9.83 14.88
CA GLN A 41 1.59 -11.02 15.45
C GLN A 41 2.64 -12.10 15.67
N GLU A 42 2.80 -12.53 16.91
CA GLU A 42 3.72 -13.59 17.30
C GLU A 42 2.98 -14.89 17.65
N LYS A 43 3.48 -16.02 17.15
CA LYS A 43 2.96 -17.34 17.50
C LYS A 43 4.11 -18.30 17.74
N SER A 44 4.24 -18.79 18.96
CA SER A 44 5.23 -19.84 19.28
C SER A 44 4.97 -21.09 18.46
N ARG A 45 6.03 -21.70 17.91
CA ARG A 45 5.92 -23.00 17.25
C ARG A 45 5.80 -24.09 18.30
N ARG A 46 5.02 -25.12 17.97
CA ARG A 46 4.86 -26.33 18.76
C ARG A 46 5.15 -27.53 17.87
N ILE A 47 5.88 -28.50 18.40
CA ILE A 47 6.06 -29.82 17.80
C ILE A 47 5.39 -30.80 18.76
N LEU A 48 4.33 -31.49 18.29
CA LEU A 48 3.42 -32.26 19.13
C LEU A 48 2.86 -31.37 20.26
N PHE A 49 3.36 -31.55 21.48
CA PHE A 49 2.97 -30.81 22.68
C PHE A 49 4.07 -29.90 23.23
N PHE A 50 5.29 -29.94 22.66
CA PHE A 50 6.42 -29.17 23.15
C PHE A 50 6.48 -27.81 22.44
N LYS A 51 6.57 -26.74 23.23
CA LYS A 51 6.86 -25.39 22.73
C LYS A 51 8.33 -25.35 22.31
N THR A 52 8.59 -25.00 21.07
CA THR A 52 9.97 -24.77 20.60
C THR A 52 10.37 -23.33 20.91
N HIS A 53 11.68 -23.06 20.95
CA HIS A 53 12.19 -21.69 21.05
C HIS A 53 11.84 -20.83 19.84
N ASP A 54 11.58 -21.45 18.68
CA ASP A 54 11.13 -20.76 17.48
C ASP A 54 9.77 -20.06 17.66
N LYS A 55 9.69 -18.81 17.20
CA LYS A 55 8.44 -18.08 17.01
C LYS A 55 8.18 -17.84 15.53
N LYS A 56 6.92 -18.00 15.10
CA LYS A 56 6.46 -17.45 13.83
C LYS A 56 6.05 -16.01 14.08
N ILE A 57 6.60 -15.09 13.30
CA ILE A 57 6.28 -13.67 13.36
C ILE A 57 5.64 -13.28 12.04
N LYS A 58 4.52 -12.57 12.14
CA LYS A 58 3.81 -11.99 11.03
C LYS A 58 3.69 -10.49 11.27
N THR A 59 4.39 -9.70 10.46
CA THR A 59 4.31 -8.25 10.47
C THR A 59 3.38 -7.81 9.35
N ILE A 60 2.41 -6.96 9.67
CA ILE A 60 1.42 -6.44 8.74
C ILE A 60 1.62 -4.92 8.71
N ASP A 61 2.13 -4.42 7.59
CA ASP A 61 2.23 -2.99 7.34
C ASP A 61 1.01 -2.54 6.54
N ARG A 62 0.36 -1.47 6.98
CA ARG A 62 -0.79 -0.84 6.31
C ARG A 62 -0.50 0.64 6.13
N ILE A 63 -0.65 1.13 4.90
CA ILE A 63 -0.78 2.56 4.64
C ILE A 63 -2.25 2.88 4.65
N ILE A 64 -2.64 3.82 5.50
CA ILE A 64 -4.02 4.27 5.67
C ILE A 64 -4.14 5.77 5.39
N ASP A 65 -5.29 6.21 4.90
CA ASP A 65 -5.65 7.62 4.82
C ASP A 65 -6.24 8.13 6.16
N LEU A 66 -6.64 9.41 6.18
CA LEU A 66 -7.30 10.06 7.32
C LEU A 66 -8.60 9.37 7.73
N ASP A 67 -9.32 8.77 6.79
CA ASP A 67 -10.59 8.08 7.01
C ASP A 67 -10.39 6.61 7.42
N SER A 68 -9.13 6.21 7.68
CA SER A 68 -8.71 4.84 8.00
C SER A 68 -8.96 3.81 6.88
N ASN A 69 -9.15 4.26 5.64
CA ASN A 69 -9.18 3.36 4.49
C ASN A 69 -7.77 2.85 4.20
N ILE A 70 -7.67 1.57 3.86
CA ILE A 70 -6.39 0.93 3.54
C ILE A 70 -6.06 1.20 2.08
N ILE A 71 -5.00 1.97 1.86
CA ILE A 71 -4.45 2.26 0.52
C ILE A 71 -3.57 1.09 0.07
N LEU A 72 -2.68 0.65 0.97
CA LEU A 72 -1.75 -0.44 0.68
C LEU A 72 -1.58 -1.31 1.93
N GLN A 73 -1.49 -2.62 1.73
CA GLN A 73 -1.19 -3.56 2.80
C GLN A 73 -0.15 -4.57 2.33
N ARG A 74 0.86 -4.82 3.18
CA ARG A 74 1.86 -5.86 2.96
C ARG A 74 2.09 -6.69 4.21
N VAL A 75 2.46 -7.94 3.99
CA VAL A 75 2.65 -8.92 5.06
C VAL A 75 4.02 -9.55 4.94
N THR A 76 4.85 -9.33 5.95
CA THR A 76 6.08 -10.08 6.17
C THR A 76 5.80 -11.31 7.01
N LYS A 77 6.39 -12.45 6.64
CA LYS A 77 6.34 -13.69 7.43
C LYS A 77 7.76 -14.16 7.70
N SER A 78 8.11 -14.27 8.97
CA SER A 78 9.41 -14.74 9.43
C SER A 78 9.28 -15.82 10.51
N ILE A 79 10.38 -16.52 10.72
CA ILE A 79 10.60 -17.38 11.88
C ILE A 79 11.76 -16.76 12.65
N GLU A 80 11.51 -16.40 13.90
CA GLU A 80 12.53 -15.97 14.86
C GLU A 80 12.99 -17.21 15.64
N SER A 81 14.30 -17.37 15.80
CA SER A 81 14.94 -18.44 16.58
C SER A 81 16.12 -17.84 17.33
N GLY A 82 15.93 -17.56 18.63
CA GLY A 82 16.88 -16.74 19.40
C GLY A 82 16.99 -15.35 18.76
N ASP A 83 18.22 -14.88 18.54
CA ASP A 83 18.50 -13.58 17.91
C ASP A 83 18.44 -13.61 16.38
N THR A 84 18.10 -14.75 15.78
CA THR A 84 18.11 -14.92 14.32
C THR A 84 16.72 -14.85 13.70
N TRP A 85 16.60 -14.09 12.61
CA TRP A 85 15.37 -13.94 11.86
C TRP A 85 15.49 -14.61 10.48
N ARG A 86 14.56 -15.52 10.19
CA ARG A 86 14.48 -16.23 8.89
C ARG A 86 13.21 -15.85 8.16
N PHE A 87 13.34 -15.02 7.14
CA PHE A 87 12.20 -14.54 6.35
C PHE A 87 11.87 -15.53 5.23
N LYS A 88 10.57 -15.82 5.03
CA LYS A 88 10.11 -16.47 3.80
C LYS A 88 9.94 -15.43 2.69
N ILE A 89 9.38 -14.29 3.06
CA ILE A 89 9.25 -13.09 2.24
C ILE A 89 9.46 -11.94 3.22
N PHE A 90 10.43 -11.09 2.94
CA PHE A 90 10.60 -9.81 3.60
C PHE A 90 9.83 -8.79 2.77
N ASN A 91 8.87 -8.11 3.37
CA ASN A 91 8.04 -7.11 2.71
C ASN A 91 7.65 -6.02 3.70
N ARG A 92 8.30 -4.86 3.59
CA ARG A 92 8.07 -3.70 4.47
C ARG A 92 7.59 -2.51 3.66
N LEU A 93 6.70 -1.73 4.26
CA LEU A 93 6.29 -0.43 3.73
C LEU A 93 6.89 0.69 4.59
N GLU A 94 7.31 1.77 3.93
CA GLU A 94 7.69 3.02 4.56
C GLU A 94 7.07 4.20 3.80
N ILE A 95 6.99 5.35 4.46
CA ILE A 95 6.64 6.63 3.83
C ILE A 95 7.92 7.45 3.76
N GLU A 96 8.39 7.72 2.54
CA GLU A 96 9.58 8.53 2.28
C GLU A 96 9.16 9.83 1.58
N GLY A 97 9.02 10.91 2.35
CA GLY A 97 8.51 12.18 1.84
C GLY A 97 7.07 12.05 1.34
N ASN A 98 6.87 12.19 0.02
CA ASN A 98 5.56 12.10 -0.64
C ASN A 98 5.30 10.75 -1.32
N GLU A 99 6.19 9.76 -1.15
CA GLU A 99 6.06 8.44 -1.74
C GLU A 99 5.87 7.37 -0.67
N ILE A 100 5.09 6.35 -1.02
CA ILE A 100 5.08 5.09 -0.28
C ILE A 100 6.14 4.19 -0.90
N VAL A 101 7.03 3.62 -0.10
CA VAL A 101 8.10 2.75 -0.58
C VAL A 101 7.92 1.34 -0.02
N GLU A 102 7.84 0.35 -0.92
CA GLU A 102 7.81 -1.07 -0.61
C GLU A 102 9.21 -1.68 -0.81
N TYR A 103 9.69 -2.37 0.21
CA TYR A 103 10.91 -3.15 0.20
C TYR A 103 10.58 -4.63 0.20
N LEU A 104 10.81 -5.29 -0.93
CA LEU A 104 10.47 -6.70 -1.13
C LEU A 104 11.72 -7.53 -1.36
N ILE A 105 11.90 -8.58 -0.56
CA ILE A 105 12.90 -9.62 -0.77
C ILE A 105 12.24 -10.98 -0.69
N THR A 106 12.41 -11.77 -1.75
CA THR A 106 12.02 -13.18 -1.75
C THR A 106 13.16 -14.01 -1.16
N LYS A 107 12.82 -15.05 -0.38
CA LYS A 107 13.81 -15.94 0.23
C LYS A 107 14.85 -16.43 -0.79
N ASN A 108 16.12 -16.44 -0.38
CA ASN A 108 17.29 -16.88 -1.16
C ASN A 108 17.54 -16.07 -2.45
N SER A 109 17.02 -14.85 -2.54
CA SER A 109 17.33 -13.95 -3.65
C SER A 109 18.46 -13.01 -3.26
N ASP A 110 19.50 -12.92 -4.11
CA ASP A 110 20.59 -11.94 -3.95
C ASP A 110 20.12 -10.51 -4.21
N ASN A 111 18.99 -10.36 -4.92
CA ASN A 111 18.35 -9.08 -5.21
C ASN A 111 16.95 -9.00 -4.60
N GLY A 112 16.63 -7.84 -4.05
CA GLY A 112 15.27 -7.42 -3.71
C GLY A 112 14.77 -6.34 -4.67
N LYS A 113 13.53 -5.93 -4.45
CA LYS A 113 12.86 -4.86 -5.19
C LYS A 113 12.56 -3.72 -4.23
N VAL A 114 12.79 -2.51 -4.72
CA VAL A 114 12.29 -1.28 -4.12
C VAL A 114 11.26 -0.72 -5.07
N ILE A 115 10.01 -0.67 -4.62
CA ILE A 115 8.88 -0.20 -5.42
C ILE A 115 8.35 1.07 -4.77
N SER A 116 8.29 2.16 -5.52
CA SER A 116 7.67 3.40 -5.02
C SER A 116 6.28 3.57 -5.60
N TYR A 117 5.37 4.02 -4.76
CA TYR A 117 3.99 4.34 -5.08
C TYR A 117 3.70 5.79 -4.76
N ASN A 118 2.74 6.39 -5.46
CA ASN A 118 2.18 7.66 -5.06
C ASN A 118 1.30 7.47 -3.81
N LYS A 119 0.82 8.56 -3.23
CA LYS A 119 -0.06 8.52 -2.05
C LYS A 119 -1.38 7.75 -2.28
N CYS A 120 -1.78 7.51 -3.53
CA CYS A 120 -2.98 6.75 -3.87
C CYS A 120 -2.72 5.25 -3.97
N GLY A 121 -1.47 4.80 -3.80
CA GLY A 121 -1.08 3.41 -3.97
C GLY A 121 -0.84 3.01 -5.43
N GLU A 122 -0.75 3.95 -6.36
CA GLU A 122 -0.38 3.67 -7.75
C GLU A 122 1.14 3.59 -7.88
N LYS A 123 1.62 2.57 -8.57
CA LYS A 123 3.05 2.31 -8.73
C LYS A 123 3.69 3.35 -9.65
N ILE A 124 4.72 4.03 -9.16
CA ILE A 124 5.50 5.02 -9.92
C ILE A 124 6.74 4.36 -10.53
N ARG A 125 7.49 3.60 -9.73
CA ARG A 125 8.80 3.07 -10.12
C ARG A 125 9.12 1.77 -9.41
N GLU A 126 9.96 0.96 -10.04
CA GLU A 126 10.54 -0.26 -9.47
C GLU A 126 12.04 -0.30 -9.77
N LYS A 127 12.84 -0.63 -8.77
CA LYS A 127 14.28 -0.82 -8.90
C LYS A 127 14.68 -2.15 -8.28
N ASN A 128 15.57 -2.87 -8.94
CA ASN A 128 16.26 -4.01 -8.35
C ASN A 128 17.45 -3.51 -7.54
N VAL A 129 17.54 -3.96 -6.30
CA VAL A 129 18.60 -3.57 -5.35
C VAL A 129 19.13 -4.83 -4.70
N LYS A 130 20.40 -4.87 -4.32
CA LYS A 130 20.94 -6.04 -3.60
C LYS A 130 20.19 -6.24 -2.28
N SER A 131 19.80 -7.48 -2.00
CA SER A 131 19.00 -7.84 -0.81
C SER A 131 19.68 -7.43 0.49
N ASN A 132 21.01 -7.52 0.55
CA ASN A 132 21.78 -7.13 1.73
C ASN A 132 21.61 -5.65 2.10
N LEU A 133 21.55 -4.74 1.12
CA LEU A 133 21.35 -3.31 1.37
C LEU A 133 19.99 -3.04 2.02
N ILE A 134 18.95 -3.73 1.54
CA ILE A 134 17.61 -3.64 2.12
C ILE A 134 17.61 -4.22 3.54
N LEU A 135 18.18 -5.41 3.74
CA LEU A 135 18.23 -6.03 5.07
C LEU A 135 19.00 -5.19 6.08
N THR A 136 20.16 -4.62 5.70
CA THR A 136 20.94 -3.75 6.59
C THR A 136 20.10 -2.56 7.05
N LYS A 137 19.30 -1.93 6.17
CA LYS A 137 18.40 -0.81 6.55
C LYS A 137 17.44 -1.18 7.69
N PHE A 138 16.94 -2.41 7.72
CA PHE A 138 15.90 -2.84 8.67
C PHE A 138 16.41 -3.71 9.82
N MET A 139 17.68 -4.11 9.81
CA MET A 139 18.26 -5.05 10.79
C MET A 139 19.36 -4.44 11.66
N THR A 140 19.85 -3.23 11.38
CA THR A 140 20.70 -2.51 12.32
C THR A 140 19.83 -1.93 13.44
N ASN A 141 19.95 -2.52 14.62
CA ASN A 141 19.58 -1.92 15.90
C ASN A 141 20.49 -0.75 16.25
#